data_AF-A0A535I405-F1
#
_entry.id   AF-A0A535I405-F1
#
_cell.length_a   1.000
_cell.length_b   1.000
_cell.length_c   1.000
_cell.angle_alpha   90.00
_cell.angle_beta   90.00
_cell.angle_gamma   90.00
#
_symmetry.space_group_name_H-M   'P 1'
#
loop_
_entity.id
_entity.type
_entity.pdbx_description
1 polymer ?
#
loop_
_entity_poly.entity_id
_entity_poly.type
_entity_poly.pdbx_seq_one_letter_code
_entity_poly.pdbx_strand_id
1 'polypeptide(L)'
;MAACGVPSDHPHETVLLQATGAGTQTTQSFTASGPWSIAWSFHCDGGSGGSLFIDVFNASDHTPDFKNRGMAAEGEQSGADISRFANPGSFYLEITSTCAWTIKVYE
;
A
#
# COMPACT_ATOMS: atom_id res chain seq x y z
N MET A 1 -28.42 22.81 8.15
CA MET A 1 -27.46 22.25 7.17
C MET A 1 -26.33 21.66 7.99
N ALA A 2 -26.31 20.34 8.15
CA ALA A 2 -25.36 19.66 9.03
C ALA A 2 -24.02 19.46 8.32
N ALA A 3 -22.93 19.72 9.03
CA ALA A 3 -21.56 19.66 8.53
C ALA A 3 -21.18 18.22 8.13
N CYS A 4 -20.67 18.03 6.91
CA CYS A 4 -19.93 16.84 6.53
C CYS A 4 -18.52 16.94 7.11
N GLY A 5 -18.39 16.70 8.41
CA GLY A 5 -17.11 16.56 9.08
C GLY A 5 -16.78 15.08 9.24
N VAL A 6 -15.78 14.61 8.52
CA VAL A 6 -14.84 13.60 9.03
C VAL A 6 -13.51 13.80 8.32
N PRO A 7 -12.59 14.60 8.89
CA PRO A 7 -11.19 14.22 8.82
C PRO A 7 -11.04 13.00 9.74
N SER A 8 -11.01 11.79 9.19
CA SER A 8 -10.51 10.63 9.92
C SER A 8 -8.99 10.72 9.96
N ASP A 9 -8.51 11.69 10.72
CA ASP A 9 -7.13 11.81 11.13
C ASP A 9 -7.02 10.90 12.36
N HIS A 10 -6.55 9.66 12.20
CA HIS A 10 -6.22 8.82 13.34
C HIS A 10 -4.99 9.46 14.02
N PRO A 11 -5.11 10.09 15.21
CA PRO A 11 -4.06 10.94 15.76
C PRO A 11 -2.83 10.19 16.29
N HIS A 12 -2.72 8.88 15.99
CA HIS A 12 -1.73 7.97 16.57
C HIS A 12 -1.09 7.02 15.54
N GLU A 13 -1.31 7.22 14.23
CA GLU A 13 -0.65 6.42 13.21
C GLU A 13 0.82 6.83 13.06
N THR A 14 1.75 5.90 13.27
CA THR A 14 3.17 6.10 12.96
C THR A 14 3.41 5.73 11.50
N VAL A 15 3.86 6.68 10.68
CA VAL A 15 4.20 6.41 9.28
C VAL A 15 5.51 5.64 9.22
N LEU A 16 5.46 4.44 8.63
CA LEU A 16 6.60 3.53 8.49
C LEU A 16 7.26 3.64 7.11
N LEU A 17 6.45 3.92 6.07
CA LEU A 17 6.89 4.11 4.70
C LEU A 17 5.91 5.02 3.96
N GLN A 18 6.43 5.91 3.12
CA GLN A 18 5.63 6.64 2.14
C GLN A 18 6.36 6.63 0.80
N ALA A 19 5.67 6.21 -0.25
CA ALA A 19 6.24 6.07 -1.58
C ALA A 19 5.23 6.48 -2.64
N THR A 20 5.72 7.12 -3.70
CA THR A 20 4.97 7.37 -4.93
C THR A 20 5.79 6.87 -6.10
N GLY A 21 5.12 6.45 -7.16
CA GLY A 21 5.81 5.93 -8.32
C GLY A 21 4.86 5.67 -9.48
N ALA A 22 5.41 5.04 -10.51
CA ALA A 22 4.67 4.54 -11.66
C ALA A 22 5.38 3.28 -12.17
N GLY A 23 4.63 2.37 -12.78
CA GLY A 23 5.18 1.10 -13.24
C GLY A 23 5.55 0.17 -12.09
N THR A 24 6.45 -0.78 -12.38
CA THR A 24 6.99 -1.72 -11.39
C THR A 24 8.15 -1.10 -10.60
N GLN A 25 8.08 -1.13 -9.27
CA GLN A 25 9.16 -0.69 -8.39
C GLN A 25 9.19 -1.46 -7.07
N THR A 26 10.37 -1.51 -6.45
CA THR A 26 10.56 -2.00 -5.09
C THR A 26 10.75 -0.83 -4.13
N THR A 27 10.08 -0.86 -2.98
CA THR A 27 10.19 0.21 -1.98
C THR A 27 11.44 0.05 -1.11
N GLN A 28 11.74 1.09 -0.32
CA GLN A 28 12.61 0.91 0.84
C GLN A 28 11.96 -0.04 1.86
N SER A 29 12.80 -0.67 2.68
CA SER A 29 12.32 -1.49 3.79
C SER A 29 11.75 -0.64 4.92
N PHE A 30 10.80 -1.20 5.66
CA PHE A 30 10.20 -0.62 6.85
C PHE A 30 10.02 -1.70 7.93
N THR A 31 9.84 -1.29 9.18
CA THR A 31 9.63 -2.20 10.31
C THR A 31 8.32 -1.83 11.00
N ALA A 32 7.40 -2.79 11.07
CA ALA A 32 6.18 -2.70 11.88
C ALA A 32 6.41 -3.42 13.21
N SER A 33 6.19 -2.71 14.32
CA SER A 33 6.24 -3.25 15.68
C SER A 33 4.92 -3.91 16.10
N GLY A 34 3.82 -3.60 15.42
CA GLY A 34 2.49 -4.15 15.67
C GLY A 34 1.70 -4.46 14.39
N PRO A 35 0.36 -4.58 14.50
CA PRO A 35 -0.53 -4.57 13.35
C PRO A 35 -0.34 -3.29 12.54
N TRP A 36 -0.32 -3.40 11.22
CA TRP A 36 0.00 -2.31 10.31
C TRP A 36 -0.94 -2.31 9.12
N SER A 37 -0.97 -1.20 8.38
CA SER A 37 -1.85 -1.00 7.23
C SER A 37 -1.09 -0.41 6.05
N ILE A 38 -1.57 -0.73 4.85
CA ILE A 38 -1.17 -0.10 3.59
C ILE A 38 -2.39 0.68 3.09
N ALA A 39 -2.33 2.00 3.13
CA ALA A 39 -3.20 2.84 2.32
C ALA A 39 -2.56 2.97 0.93
N TRP A 40 -3.29 2.58 -0.10
CA TRP A 40 -2.81 2.59 -1.47
C TRP A 40 -3.79 3.33 -2.37
N SER A 41 -3.26 3.89 -3.45
CA SER A 41 -4.06 4.38 -4.56
C SER A 41 -3.28 4.25 -5.86
N PHE A 42 -4.00 4.12 -6.97
CA PHE A 42 -3.44 4.23 -8.32
C PHE A 42 -4.35 5.05 -9.22
N HIS A 43 -3.76 5.69 -10.22
CA HIS A 43 -4.45 6.45 -11.25
C HIS A 43 -3.74 6.30 -12.60
N CYS A 44 -4.51 5.95 -13.61
CA CYS A 44 -4.03 5.78 -14.98
C CYS A 44 -4.43 7.01 -15.80
N ASP A 45 -3.46 7.73 -16.37
CA ASP A 45 -3.71 8.96 -17.16
C ASP A 45 -4.44 8.73 -18.51
N GLY A 46 -4.95 7.52 -18.76
CA GLY A 46 -5.77 7.14 -19.92
C GLY A 46 -5.93 5.62 -20.06
N GLY A 47 -6.94 5.16 -20.81
CA GLY A 47 -7.16 3.73 -21.13
C GLY A 47 -8.50 3.16 -20.65
N SER A 48 -8.71 1.85 -20.83
CA SER A 48 -9.96 1.13 -20.47
C SER A 48 -9.92 0.46 -19.10
N GLY A 49 -8.85 0.65 -18.33
CA GLY A 49 -8.61 0.03 -17.02
C GLY A 49 -7.11 -0.06 -16.71
N GLY A 50 -6.78 -0.26 -15.44
CA GLY A 50 -5.43 -0.38 -14.93
C GLY A 50 -5.31 -1.54 -13.95
N SER A 51 -4.10 -1.70 -13.42
CA SER A 51 -3.81 -2.70 -12.40
C SER A 51 -2.75 -2.20 -11.41
N LEU A 52 -2.90 -2.64 -10.17
CA LEU A 52 -1.96 -2.47 -9.08
C LEU A 52 -1.87 -3.79 -8.32
N PHE A 53 -0.67 -4.33 -8.24
CA PHE A 53 -0.31 -5.47 -7.40
C PHE A 53 0.72 -4.99 -6.38
N ILE A 54 0.51 -5.33 -5.12
CA ILE A 54 1.43 -5.03 -4.03
C ILE A 54 1.77 -6.35 -3.35
N ASP A 55 2.98 -6.83 -3.55
CA ASP A 55 3.52 -8.01 -2.89
C ASP A 55 4.36 -7.60 -1.67
N VAL A 56 4.19 -8.32 -0.56
CA VAL A 56 4.93 -8.10 0.68
C VAL A 56 6.05 -9.13 0.79
N PHE A 57 7.29 -8.66 1.00
CA PHE A 57 8.46 -9.51 1.16
C PHE A 57 9.12 -9.30 2.52
N ASN A 58 9.68 -10.37 3.08
CA ASN A 58 10.53 -10.29 4.27
C ASN A 58 11.84 -9.59 3.93
N ALA A 59 12.21 -8.55 4.70
CA ALA A 59 13.42 -7.78 4.43
C ALA A 59 14.73 -8.54 4.73
N SER A 60 14.69 -9.59 5.57
CA SER A 60 15.88 -10.33 5.98
C SER A 60 16.33 -11.40 4.99
N ASP A 61 15.38 -12.08 4.33
CA ASP A 61 15.65 -13.22 3.44
C ASP A 61 15.13 -13.02 2.00
N HIS A 62 14.48 -11.89 1.72
CA HIS A 62 13.93 -11.54 0.41
C HIS A 62 12.94 -12.57 -0.15
N THR A 63 12.25 -13.31 0.71
CA THR A 63 11.18 -14.23 0.33
C THR A 63 9.80 -13.59 0.49
N PRO A 64 8.79 -14.00 -0.32
CA PRO A 64 7.42 -13.53 -0.13
C PRO A 64 6.89 -13.85 1.27
N ASP A 65 6.23 -12.88 1.91
CA ASP A 65 5.56 -13.08 3.19
C ASP A 65 4.14 -13.64 2.97
N PHE A 66 3.98 -14.94 3.18
CA PHE A 66 2.69 -15.61 3.07
C PHE A 66 1.72 -15.37 4.24
N LYS A 67 2.19 -14.79 5.36
CA LYS A 67 1.35 -14.40 6.50
C LYS A 67 0.73 -13.02 6.30
N ASN A 68 1.48 -12.13 5.65
CA ASN A 68 1.02 -10.80 5.27
C ASN A 68 0.83 -10.73 3.75
N ARG A 69 -0.10 -11.53 3.22
CA ARG A 69 -0.32 -11.62 1.77
C ARG A 69 -0.64 -10.26 1.16
N GLY A 70 0.04 -9.97 0.06
CA GLY A 70 -0.19 -8.80 -0.77
C GLY A 70 -1.63 -8.64 -1.27
N MET A 71 -1.83 -7.61 -2.08
CA MET A 71 -3.14 -7.27 -2.65
C MET A 71 -3.06 -7.01 -4.14
N ALA A 72 -4.22 -7.11 -4.81
CA ALA A 72 -4.38 -6.79 -6.21
C ALA A 72 -5.66 -5.97 -6.41
N ALA A 73 -5.60 -4.95 -7.26
CA ALA A 73 -6.73 -4.20 -7.78
C ALA A 73 -6.58 -4.07 -9.30
N GLU A 74 -7.64 -4.38 -10.03
CA GLU A 74 -7.61 -4.50 -11.49
C GLU A 74 -8.93 -4.10 -12.13
N GLY A 75 -8.86 -3.54 -13.34
CA GLY A 75 -10.02 -3.27 -14.18
C GLY A 75 -10.56 -1.85 -14.07
N GLU A 76 -10.26 -1.11 -12.99
CA GLU A 76 -10.58 0.31 -12.90
C GLU A 76 -9.46 1.21 -13.44
N GLN A 77 -9.81 2.41 -13.92
CA GLN A 77 -8.83 3.45 -14.29
C GLN A 77 -8.14 4.08 -13.07
N SER A 78 -8.73 3.91 -11.90
CA SER A 78 -8.17 4.35 -10.63
C SER A 78 -8.82 3.57 -9.49
N GLY A 79 -8.07 3.35 -8.43
CA GLY A 79 -8.56 2.71 -7.22
C GLY A 79 -7.83 3.23 -5.99
N ALA A 80 -8.47 3.07 -4.84
CA ALA A 80 -7.85 3.33 -3.54
C ALA A 80 -8.53 2.47 -2.48
N ASP A 81 -7.74 1.92 -1.56
CA ASP A 81 -8.26 1.19 -0.39
C ASP A 81 -7.19 1.12 0.71
N ILE A 82 -7.54 0.47 1.82
CA ILE A 82 -6.66 0.19 2.96
C ILE A 82 -6.61 -1.31 3.20
N SER A 83 -5.44 -1.90 2.99
CA SER A 83 -5.16 -3.30 3.35
C SER A 83 -4.56 -3.36 4.75
N ARG A 84 -5.07 -4.28 5.60
CA ARG A 84 -4.67 -4.39 7.02
C ARG A 84 -3.97 -5.71 7.27
N PHE A 85 -2.92 -5.67 8.10
CA PHE A 85 -2.02 -6.78 8.39
C PHE A 85 -1.83 -6.93 9.89
N ALA A 86 -1.89 -8.17 10.39
CA ALA A 86 -1.82 -8.43 11.83
C ALA A 86 -0.40 -8.75 12.33
N ASN A 87 0.49 -9.20 11.45
CA ASN A 87 1.79 -9.74 11.87
C ASN A 87 2.89 -8.68 11.73
N PRO A 88 3.60 -8.34 12.84
CA PRO A 88 4.72 -7.41 12.81
C PRO A 88 5.95 -8.04 12.14
N GLY A 89 6.93 -7.20 11.80
CA GLY A 89 8.17 -7.64 11.15
C GLY A 89 8.85 -6.52 10.37
N SER A 90 9.91 -6.88 9.65
CA SER A 90 10.60 -5.96 8.73
C SER A 90 10.36 -6.41 7.30
N PHE A 91 9.86 -5.50 6.48
CA PHE A 91 9.31 -5.81 5.16
C PHE A 91 9.78 -4.79 4.14
N TYR A 92 9.61 -5.13 2.87
CA TYR A 92 9.54 -4.17 1.77
C TYR A 92 8.41 -4.59 0.83
N LEU A 93 7.96 -3.67 -0.02
CA LEU A 93 6.91 -3.93 -0.99
C LEU A 93 7.52 -4.02 -2.38
N GLU A 94 7.08 -5.01 -3.15
CA GLU A 94 7.22 -5.00 -4.60
C GLU A 94 5.88 -4.58 -5.20
N ILE A 95 5.90 -3.49 -5.95
CA ILE A 95 4.73 -2.91 -6.56
C ILE A 95 4.83 -3.16 -8.05
N THR A 96 3.82 -3.78 -8.63
CA THR A 96 3.67 -3.92 -10.08
C THR A 96 2.39 -3.21 -10.49
N SER A 97 2.53 -2.18 -11.33
CA SER A 97 1.38 -1.41 -11.79
C SER A 97 1.53 -0.99 -13.24
N THR A 98 0.41 -0.86 -13.93
CA THR A 98 0.34 -0.20 -15.24
C THR A 98 0.17 1.33 -15.12
N CYS A 99 0.05 1.85 -13.91
CA CYS A 99 -0.39 3.22 -13.63
C CYS A 99 0.52 3.92 -12.61
N ALA A 100 0.30 5.23 -12.41
CA ALA A 100 0.91 5.94 -11.30
C ALA A 100 0.25 5.50 -9.99
N TRP A 101 1.02 5.40 -8.92
CA TRP A 101 0.55 4.89 -7.63
C TRP A 101 1.15 5.66 -6.46
N THR A 102 0.45 5.61 -5.33
CA THR A 102 0.87 6.14 -4.03
C THR A 102 0.62 5.09 -2.96
N ILE A 103 1.62 4.87 -2.10
CA ILE A 103 1.57 3.99 -0.95
C ILE A 103 1.92 4.75 0.32
N LYS A 104 1.15 4.53 1.38
CA LYS A 104 1.48 4.91 2.75
C LYS A 104 1.33 3.69 3.64
N VAL A 105 2.39 3.34 4.35
CA VAL A 105 2.39 2.28 5.36
C VAL A 105 2.44 2.92 6.74
N TYR A 106 1.59 2.43 7.65
CA TYR A 106 1.51 2.94 9.01
C TYR A 106 1.02 1.89 10.01
N GLU A 107 1.29 2.11 11.28
CA GLU A 107 0.81 1.32 12.42
C GLU A 107 0.22 2.19 13.53
#